data_AF-A0A8C7C6Z2-F1
#
_entry.id   AF-A0A8C7C6Z2-F1
#
_cell.length_a   1.000
_cell.length_b   1.000
_cell.length_c   1.000
_cell.angle_alpha   90.00
_cell.angle_beta   90.00
_cell.angle_gamma   90.00
#
_symmetry.space_group_name_H-M   'P 1'
#
loop_
_entity.id
_entity.type
_entity.pdbx_description
1 polymer ?
#
loop_
_entity_poly.entity_id
_entity_poly.type
_entity_poly.pdbx_seq_one_letter_code
_entity_poly.pdbx_strand_id
1 'polypeptide(L)'
;MSFFNRLYNENIVRDNGHIVKCLDSFCDPFPVSDELRKVLLVEDSEKYGIFSQPDREEFLFCLFKHLCLGGALCQYEDVLPPYLQTTKLLYKDLVSVRKNPQTKKIQITSSVFKVTAYDSAGVCYPSTKSHEQTFSYFIVDPIKRHVHVLYHSYGVGDMS
;
A
#
# COMPACT_ATOMS: atom_id res chain seq x y z
N MET A 1 -10.94 6.82 -7.70
CA MET A 1 -11.04 5.35 -7.57
C MET A 1 -12.01 5.10 -6.44
N SER A 2 -13.22 4.59 -6.73
CA SER A 2 -14.32 4.56 -5.75
C SER A 2 -13.98 3.87 -4.43
N PHE A 3 -13.08 2.89 -4.47
CA PHE A 3 -12.54 2.18 -3.31
C PHE A 3 -12.06 3.12 -2.18
N PHE A 4 -11.44 4.25 -2.53
CA PHE A 4 -10.91 5.23 -1.56
C PHE A 4 -11.87 6.38 -1.26
N ASN A 5 -13.09 6.42 -1.83
CA ASN A 5 -14.06 7.48 -1.53
C ASN A 5 -14.45 7.51 -0.06
N ARG A 6 -14.35 6.37 0.64
CA ARG A 6 -14.57 6.27 2.10
C ARG A 6 -13.68 7.20 2.92
N LEU A 7 -12.49 7.59 2.42
CA LEU A 7 -11.63 8.57 3.07
C LEU A 7 -12.29 9.95 3.17
N TYR A 8 -13.10 10.34 2.17
CA TYR A 8 -13.88 11.58 2.21
C TYR A 8 -15.11 11.41 3.10
N ASN A 9 -15.85 10.31 2.94
CA ASN A 9 -17.08 10.06 3.70
C ASN A 9 -16.86 10.03 5.22
N GLU A 10 -15.71 9.53 5.67
CA GLU A 10 -15.37 9.35 7.08
C GLU A 10 -14.53 10.51 7.66
N ASN A 11 -14.49 11.64 6.94
CA ASN A 11 -13.76 12.85 7.33
C ASN A 11 -12.27 12.61 7.62
N ILE A 12 -11.63 11.69 6.89
CA ILE A 12 -10.16 11.52 6.89
C ILE A 12 -9.53 12.60 6.00
N VAL A 13 -10.24 12.96 4.94
CA VAL A 13 -9.83 13.95 3.94
C VAL A 13 -10.97 14.93 3.71
N ARG A 14 -10.64 16.22 3.69
CA ARG A 14 -11.59 17.31 3.42
C ARG A 14 -11.98 17.33 1.94
N ASP A 15 -13.07 18.01 1.60
CA ASP A 15 -13.54 18.13 0.21
C ASP A 15 -12.49 18.74 -0.74
N ASN A 16 -11.62 19.60 -0.23
CA ASN A 16 -10.51 20.19 -0.99
C ASN A 16 -9.29 19.25 -1.14
N GLY A 17 -9.36 18.03 -0.64
CA GLY A 17 -8.30 17.02 -0.73
C GLY A 17 -7.26 17.07 0.38
N HIS A 18 -7.31 18.03 1.31
CA HIS A 18 -6.39 18.07 2.44
C HIS A 18 -6.67 16.97 3.45
N ILE A 19 -5.61 16.29 3.88
CA ILE A 19 -5.69 15.24 4.90
C ILE A 19 -5.89 15.91 6.27
N VAL A 20 -6.84 15.40 7.04
CA VAL A 20 -7.15 15.94 8.37
C VAL A 20 -6.00 15.63 9.33
N LYS A 21 -5.40 16.67 9.91
CA LYS A 21 -4.35 16.54 10.93
C LYS A 21 -4.92 16.04 12.25
N CYS A 22 -4.07 15.43 13.05
CA CYS A 22 -4.42 14.96 14.39
C CYS A 22 -3.29 15.23 15.38
N LEU A 23 -3.50 14.90 16.66
CA LEU A 23 -2.44 14.97 17.65
C LEU A 23 -1.31 14.01 17.30
N ASP A 24 -0.08 14.51 17.36
CA ASP A 24 1.10 13.72 17.06
C ASP A 24 1.21 12.54 18.02
N SER A 25 1.35 11.35 17.43
CA SER A 25 1.66 10.12 18.12
C SER A 25 2.64 9.29 17.29
N PHE A 26 3.04 8.14 17.82
CA PHE A 26 3.92 7.20 17.13
C PHE A 26 3.24 5.84 17.04
N CYS A 27 3.41 5.20 15.89
CA CYS A 27 3.12 3.78 15.68
C CYS A 27 4.41 3.17 15.13
N ASP A 28 5.23 2.62 16.03
CA ASP A 28 6.67 2.43 15.82
C ASP A 28 7.04 1.82 14.45
N PRO A 29 7.98 2.43 13.69
CA PRO A 29 8.68 3.71 13.94
C PRO A 29 8.02 4.94 13.29
N PHE A 30 6.76 4.85 12.85
CA PHE A 30 6.12 5.91 12.06
C PHE A 30 5.56 7.03 12.93
N PRO A 31 5.89 8.30 12.63
CA PRO A 31 5.15 9.43 13.18
C PRO A 31 3.75 9.51 12.56
N VAL A 32 2.75 9.57 13.43
CA VAL A 32 1.33 9.66 13.07
C VAL A 32 0.84 11.07 13.44
N SER A 33 0.73 11.93 12.43
CA SER A 33 0.34 13.35 12.58
C SER A 33 -0.95 13.69 11.84
N ASP A 34 -1.59 12.69 11.24
CA ASP A 34 -2.82 12.84 10.47
C ASP A 34 -3.71 11.59 10.55
N GLU A 35 -5.00 11.81 10.25
CA GLU A 35 -6.02 10.78 10.31
C GLU A 35 -5.81 9.67 9.25
N LEU A 36 -5.12 9.97 8.15
CA LEU A 36 -4.82 8.96 7.13
C LEU A 36 -3.84 7.91 7.66
N ARG A 37 -2.74 8.35 8.29
CA ARG A 37 -1.78 7.44 8.92
C ARG A 37 -2.38 6.65 10.07
N LYS A 38 -3.30 7.23 10.85
CA LYS A 38 -4.07 6.48 11.86
C LYS A 38 -4.84 5.33 11.24
N VAL A 39 -5.61 5.60 10.18
CA VAL A 39 -6.36 4.55 9.46
C VAL A 39 -5.43 3.46 8.92
N LEU A 40 -4.23 3.82 8.46
CA LEU A 40 -3.29 2.87 7.85
C LEU A 40 -2.51 2.02 8.86
N LEU A 41 -2.24 2.54 10.06
CA LEU A 41 -1.31 1.93 11.03
C LEU A 41 -1.93 1.56 12.37
N VAL A 42 -2.90 2.33 12.87
CA VAL A 42 -3.36 2.24 14.26
C VAL A 42 -4.61 1.38 14.32
N GLU A 43 -4.44 0.08 14.60
CA GLU A 43 -5.53 -0.91 14.65
C GLU A 43 -6.64 -0.55 15.65
N ASP A 44 -6.26 0.06 16.78
CA ASP A 44 -7.19 0.48 17.84
C ASP A 44 -7.89 1.82 17.54
N SER A 45 -7.62 2.45 16.39
CA SER A 45 -8.29 3.70 16.05
C SER A 45 -9.74 3.44 15.63
N GLU A 46 -10.65 4.34 16.06
CA GLU A 46 -12.08 4.27 15.73
C GLU A 46 -12.34 4.11 14.22
N LYS A 47 -11.49 4.75 13.41
CA LYS A 47 -11.61 4.76 11.94
C LYS A 47 -10.75 3.70 11.25
N TYR A 48 -10.08 2.81 11.98
CA TYR A 48 -9.36 1.68 11.37
C TYR A 48 -10.32 0.79 10.57
N GLY A 49 -11.52 0.55 11.10
CA GLY A 49 -12.53 -0.32 10.49
C GLY A 49 -13.13 0.17 9.17
N ILE A 50 -12.82 1.39 8.70
CA ILE A 50 -13.37 1.89 7.42
C ILE A 50 -12.88 1.05 6.22
N PHE A 51 -11.73 0.39 6.35
CA PHE A 51 -11.26 -0.66 5.45
C PHE A 51 -11.29 -1.99 6.20
N SER A 52 -12.06 -2.93 5.68
CA SER A 52 -12.14 -4.29 6.21
C SER A 52 -10.83 -5.05 6.03
N GLN A 53 -10.67 -6.19 6.71
CA GLN A 53 -9.49 -7.03 6.54
C GLN A 53 -9.26 -7.45 5.07
N PRO A 54 -10.28 -7.90 4.32
CA PRO A 54 -10.12 -8.15 2.89
C PRO A 54 -9.72 -6.91 2.08
N ASP A 55 -10.30 -5.74 2.38
CA ASP A 55 -9.90 -4.48 1.73
C ASP A 55 -8.42 -4.18 1.95
N ARG A 56 -7.89 -4.49 3.15
CA ARG A 56 -6.49 -4.24 3.52
C ARG A 56 -5.51 -5.21 2.84
N GLU A 57 -5.98 -6.39 2.48
CA GLU A 57 -5.23 -7.41 1.74
C GLU A 57 -5.21 -7.17 0.23
N GLU A 58 -6.13 -6.35 -0.30
CA GLU A 58 -6.13 -5.96 -1.70
C GLU A 58 -4.80 -5.29 -2.09
N PHE A 59 -4.23 -5.72 -3.23
CA PHE A 59 -2.96 -5.17 -3.71
C PHE A 59 -3.02 -3.66 -3.94
N LEU A 60 -4.19 -3.15 -4.39
CA LEU A 60 -4.43 -1.73 -4.56
C LEU A 60 -4.29 -0.95 -3.23
N PHE A 61 -4.81 -1.50 -2.14
CA PHE A 61 -4.67 -0.90 -0.80
C PHE A 61 -3.23 -0.98 -0.32
N CYS A 62 -2.57 -2.12 -0.49
CA CYS A 62 -1.16 -2.30 -0.15
C CYS A 62 -0.27 -1.24 -0.83
N LEU A 63 -0.41 -1.03 -2.14
CA LEU A 63 0.34 -0.01 -2.88
C LEU A 63 0.10 1.40 -2.32
N PHE A 64 -1.16 1.73 -2.05
CA PHE A 64 -1.53 3.01 -1.47
C PHE A 64 -0.89 3.20 -0.08
N LYS A 65 -1.00 2.19 0.79
CA LYS A 65 -0.38 2.20 2.12
C LYS A 65 1.13 2.46 2.02
N HIS A 66 1.84 1.73 1.15
CA HIS A 66 3.28 1.90 0.97
C HIS A 66 3.67 3.30 0.48
N LEU A 67 2.88 3.90 -0.41
CA LEU A 67 3.12 5.27 -0.86
C LEU A 67 2.87 6.31 0.25
N CYS A 68 1.80 6.15 1.05
CA CYS A 68 1.49 7.06 2.15
C CYS A 68 2.48 7.00 3.31
N LEU A 69 2.97 5.79 3.61
CA LEU A 69 3.96 5.59 4.67
C LEU A 69 5.35 6.07 4.25
N GLY A 70 5.70 5.94 2.96
CA GLY A 70 6.97 6.39 2.40
C GLY A 70 8.22 5.70 2.99
N GLY A 71 9.41 6.17 2.60
CA GLY A 71 10.69 5.69 3.14
C GLY A 71 11.18 6.47 4.37
N ALA A 72 12.42 6.18 4.80
CA ALA A 72 13.04 6.83 5.97
C ALA A 72 13.22 8.35 5.83
N LEU A 73 13.26 8.88 4.61
CA LEU A 73 13.43 10.31 4.33
C LEU A 73 12.09 11.09 4.23
N CYS A 74 11.05 10.65 4.94
CA CYS A 74 9.79 11.37 5.15
C CYS A 74 9.17 12.02 3.88
N GLN A 75 8.67 11.19 2.96
CA GLN A 75 7.99 11.66 1.73
C GLN A 75 6.47 11.79 1.93
N TYR A 76 6.05 12.59 2.91
CA TYR A 76 4.62 12.77 3.17
C TYR A 76 4.03 13.94 2.40
N GLU A 77 2.77 13.80 1.99
CA GLU A 77 1.97 14.82 1.33
C GLU A 77 0.86 15.27 2.29
N ASP A 78 0.52 16.56 2.28
CA ASP A 78 -0.59 17.09 3.07
C ASP A 78 -1.96 16.91 2.38
N VAL A 79 -1.94 16.45 1.13
CA VAL A 79 -3.12 16.28 0.28
C VAL A 79 -3.19 14.86 -0.29
N LEU A 80 -4.41 14.31 -0.37
CA LEU A 80 -4.66 12.96 -0.85
C LEU A 80 -4.44 12.72 -2.37
N PRO A 81 -4.74 13.68 -3.28
CA PRO A 81 -4.73 13.41 -4.72
C PRO A 81 -3.42 12.85 -5.29
N PRO A 82 -2.22 13.33 -4.92
CA PRO A 82 -0.95 12.76 -5.38
C PRO A 82 -0.83 11.26 -5.07
N TYR A 83 -1.19 10.84 -3.85
CA TYR A 83 -1.17 9.42 -3.47
C TYR A 83 -2.10 8.58 -4.35
N LEU A 84 -3.33 9.04 -4.55
CA LEU A 84 -4.30 8.31 -5.38
C LEU A 84 -3.85 8.24 -6.84
N GLN A 85 -3.31 9.33 -7.39
CA GLN A 85 -2.84 9.37 -8.77
C GLN A 85 -1.67 8.41 -8.97
N THR A 86 -0.66 8.47 -8.10
CA THR A 86 0.52 7.59 -8.18
C THR A 86 0.14 6.12 -7.97
N THR A 87 -0.72 5.82 -6.99
CA THR A 87 -1.26 4.47 -6.77
C THR A 87 -1.93 3.94 -8.03
N LYS A 88 -2.76 4.77 -8.69
CA LYS A 88 -3.49 4.38 -9.90
C LYS A 88 -2.55 4.04 -11.04
N LEU A 89 -1.53 4.87 -11.25
CA LEU A 89 -0.55 4.67 -12.32
C LEU A 89 0.24 3.39 -12.06
N LEU A 90 0.79 3.23 -10.87
CA LEU A 90 1.56 2.05 -10.49
C LEU A 90 0.74 0.76 -10.58
N TYR A 91 -0.51 0.77 -10.09
CA TYR A 91 -1.39 -0.40 -10.19
C TYR A 91 -1.67 -0.77 -11.66
N LYS A 92 -1.90 0.22 -12.52
CA LYS A 92 -2.14 -0.01 -13.96
C LYS A 92 -0.91 -0.54 -14.70
N ASP A 93 0.28 -0.12 -14.28
CA ASP A 93 1.53 -0.56 -14.91
C ASP A 93 1.92 -1.98 -14.48
N LEU A 94 1.61 -2.35 -13.23
CA LEU A 94 1.94 -3.68 -12.69
C LEU A 94 0.90 -4.75 -13.03
N VAL A 95 -0.39 -4.42 -12.94
CA VAL A 95 -1.48 -5.40 -13.08
C VAL A 95 -1.91 -5.53 -14.53
N SER A 96 -1.94 -6.76 -15.03
CA SER A 96 -2.39 -7.04 -16.38
C SER A 96 -3.87 -7.38 -16.43
N VAL A 97 -4.56 -6.81 -17.42
CA VAL A 97 -6.00 -7.01 -17.63
C VAL A 97 -6.28 -7.43 -19.06
N ARG A 98 -7.38 -8.17 -19.25
CA ARG A 98 -7.86 -8.54 -20.58
C ARG A 98 -9.38 -8.39 -20.65
N LYS A 99 -9.87 -8.01 -21.83
CA LYS A 99 -11.31 -8.07 -22.10
C LYS A 99 -11.71 -9.51 -22.39
N ASN A 100 -12.63 -10.05 -21.59
CA ASN A 100 -13.19 -11.37 -21.81
C ASN A 100 -13.96 -11.37 -23.15
N PRO A 101 -13.64 -12.27 -24.10
CA PRO A 101 -14.26 -12.25 -25.44
C PRO A 101 -15.78 -12.46 -25.42
N GLN A 102 -16.29 -13.24 -24.46
CA GLN A 102 -17.69 -13.60 -24.33
C GLN A 102 -18.46 -12.52 -23.57
N THR A 103 -18.03 -12.19 -22.34
CA THR A 103 -18.78 -11.26 -21.48
C THR A 103 -18.52 -9.79 -21.79
N LYS A 104 -17.49 -9.50 -22.60
CA LYS A 104 -16.97 -8.15 -22.90
C LYS A 104 -16.51 -7.35 -21.67
N LYS A 105 -16.46 -7.96 -20.48
CA LYS A 105 -15.97 -7.33 -19.25
C LYS A 105 -14.44 -7.39 -19.19
N ILE A 106 -13.84 -6.37 -18.58
CA ILE A 106 -12.40 -6.37 -18.28
C ILE A 106 -12.20 -7.23 -17.03
N GLN A 107 -11.25 -8.15 -17.08
CA GLN A 107 -10.85 -8.99 -15.96
C GLN A 107 -9.34 -8.90 -15.75
N ILE A 108 -8.90 -8.96 -14.50
CA ILE A 108 -7.49 -9.08 -14.14
C ILE A 108 -7.00 -10.47 -14.53
N THR A 109 -5.84 -10.55 -15.16
CA THR A 109 -5.22 -11.80 -15.60
C THR A 109 -3.94 -12.14 -14.85
N SER A 110 -3.31 -11.14 -14.22
CA SER A 110 -2.13 -11.36 -13.38
C SER A 110 -2.52 -11.79 -11.96
N SER A 111 -1.69 -12.64 -11.36
CA SER A 111 -1.80 -13.02 -9.95
C SER A 111 -0.71 -12.30 -9.14
N VAL A 112 -1.07 -11.81 -7.95
CA VAL A 112 -0.14 -11.08 -7.07
C VAL A 112 0.13 -11.93 -5.82
N PHE A 113 1.40 -12.10 -5.48
CA PHE A 113 1.83 -12.82 -4.28
C PHE A 113 2.70 -11.91 -3.42
N LYS A 114 2.42 -11.83 -2.12
CA LYS A 114 3.36 -11.27 -1.14
C LYS A 114 4.37 -12.35 -0.77
N VAL A 115 5.64 -12.17 -1.13
CA VAL A 115 6.66 -13.21 -1.04
C VAL A 115 7.59 -12.98 0.15
N THR A 116 7.80 -14.03 0.94
CA THR A 116 8.79 -14.11 2.01
C THR A 116 9.59 -15.40 1.85
N ALA A 117 10.86 -15.40 2.23
CA ALA A 117 11.69 -16.60 2.24
C ALA A 117 12.38 -16.76 3.61
N TYR A 118 12.69 -18.01 3.94
CA TYR A 118 13.21 -18.41 5.25
C TYR A 118 14.51 -19.19 5.08
N ASP A 119 15.44 -19.00 6.01
CA ASP A 119 16.64 -19.81 6.21
C ASP A 119 16.68 -20.40 7.63
N SER A 120 17.83 -20.92 8.06
CA SER A 120 18.01 -21.49 9.41
C SER A 120 17.84 -20.48 10.56
N ALA A 121 17.95 -19.18 10.28
CA ALA A 121 17.84 -18.11 11.27
C ALA A 121 16.46 -17.42 11.27
N GLY A 122 15.59 -17.70 10.28
CA GLY A 122 14.25 -17.15 10.18
C GLY A 122 13.99 -16.51 8.82
N VAL A 123 13.19 -15.44 8.79
CA VAL A 123 12.92 -14.69 7.54
C VAL A 123 14.20 -14.04 7.05
N CYS A 124 14.65 -14.37 5.83
CA CYS A 124 15.82 -13.78 5.19
C CYS A 124 15.46 -12.88 4.00
N TYR A 125 14.24 -12.99 3.48
CA TYR A 125 13.71 -12.17 2.38
C TYR A 125 12.28 -11.70 2.69
N PRO A 126 11.90 -10.43 2.43
CA PRO A 126 12.71 -9.38 1.79
C PRO A 126 13.81 -8.76 2.65
N SER A 127 13.75 -8.96 3.97
CA SER A 127 14.77 -8.54 4.95
C SER A 127 14.62 -9.36 6.23
N THR A 128 15.66 -9.42 7.05
CA THR A 128 15.63 -10.01 8.40
C THR A 128 14.99 -9.09 9.44
N LYS A 129 14.83 -7.79 9.12
CA LYS A 129 14.16 -6.81 9.99
C LYS A 129 12.69 -6.68 9.60
N SER A 130 11.79 -6.95 10.55
CA SER A 130 10.35 -6.71 10.37
C SER A 130 10.06 -5.21 10.34
N HIS A 131 9.31 -4.76 9.33
CA HIS A 131 8.91 -3.37 9.18
C HIS A 131 7.74 -3.26 8.19
N GLU A 132 6.80 -2.33 8.38
CA GLU A 132 5.65 -2.14 7.47
C GLU A 132 6.06 -1.81 6.03
N GLN A 133 7.17 -1.11 5.88
CA GLN A 133 7.78 -0.80 4.58
C GLN A 133 8.69 -1.88 4.04
N THR A 134 8.84 -3.02 4.70
CA THR A 134 9.62 -4.14 4.18
C THR A 134 8.67 -5.12 3.49
N PHE A 135 8.71 -5.16 2.15
CA PHE A 135 7.78 -5.97 1.36
C PHE A 135 8.40 -6.46 0.06
N SER A 136 7.82 -7.54 -0.47
CA SER A 136 8.06 -8.01 -1.82
C SER A 136 6.78 -8.57 -2.41
N TYR A 137 6.39 -8.04 -3.57
CA TYR A 137 5.26 -8.51 -4.35
C TYR A 137 5.73 -9.06 -5.69
N PHE A 138 5.30 -10.27 -6.00
CA PHE A 138 5.52 -10.92 -7.29
C PHE A 138 4.22 -10.89 -8.06
N ILE A 139 4.20 -10.15 -9.16
CA ILE A 139 3.04 -10.01 -10.04
C ILE A 139 3.29 -10.87 -11.27
N VAL A 140 2.66 -12.05 -11.31
CA VAL A 140 2.83 -13.06 -12.35
C VAL A 140 1.78 -12.85 -13.43
N ASP A 141 2.20 -12.54 -14.65
CA ASP A 141 1.34 -12.56 -15.84
C ASP A 141 1.56 -13.86 -16.62
N PRO A 142 0.64 -14.84 -16.53
CA PRO A 142 0.80 -16.13 -17.21
C PRO A 142 0.66 -16.02 -18.73
N ILE A 143 0.03 -14.97 -19.24
CA ILE A 143 -0.21 -14.78 -20.68
C ILE A 143 1.05 -14.19 -21.32
N LYS A 144 1.60 -13.14 -20.72
CA LYS A 144 2.86 -12.52 -21.19
C LYS A 144 4.09 -13.34 -20.78
N ARG A 145 3.95 -14.29 -19.84
CA ARG A 145 5.05 -15.05 -19.23
C ARG A 145 6.08 -14.15 -18.55
N HIS A 146 5.62 -13.07 -17.95
CA HIS A 146 6.45 -12.10 -17.24
C HIS A 146 6.15 -12.12 -15.75
N VAL A 147 7.15 -11.81 -14.94
CA VAL A 147 6.99 -11.53 -13.52
C VAL A 147 7.49 -10.12 -13.26
N HIS A 148 6.63 -9.25 -12.76
CA HIS A 148 7.04 -7.96 -12.22
C HIS A 148 7.31 -8.14 -10.73
N VAL A 149 8.46 -7.66 -10.25
CA VAL A 149 8.82 -7.70 -8.84
C VAL A 149 8.79 -6.27 -8.32
N LEU A 150 7.92 -6.01 -7.35
CA LEU A 150 7.90 -4.77 -6.59
C LEU A 150 8.45 -5.06 -5.19
N TYR A 151 9.63 -4.52 -4.90
CA TYR A 151 10.40 -4.84 -3.71
C TYR A 151 10.86 -3.56 -3.00
N HIS A 152 10.79 -3.59 -1.67
CA HIS A 152 11.43 -2.60 -0.82
C HIS A 152 11.88 -3.26 0.49
N SER A 153 13.08 -2.91 0.94
CA SER A 153 13.57 -3.27 2.27
C SER A 153 13.93 -2.00 3.00
N TYR A 154 13.27 -1.76 4.12
CA TYR A 154 13.48 -0.56 4.90
C TYR A 154 14.85 -0.56 5.60
N GLY A 155 15.49 0.61 5.68
CA GLY A 155 16.77 0.80 6.39
C GLY A 155 18.00 0.18 5.70
N VAL A 156 17.91 -0.21 4.42
CA VAL A 156 19.08 -0.65 3.66
C VAL A 156 19.95 0.58 3.35
N GLY A 157 21.11 0.66 4.00
CA GLY A 157 22.01 1.82 3.90
C GLY A 157 22.32 2.50 5.23
N ASP A 158 21.84 1.99 6.37
CA ASP A 158 22.35 2.38 7.69
C ASP A 158 23.86 2.04 7.75
N MET A 159 24.68 3.06 7.48
CA MET A 159 26.13 3.00 7.69
C MET A 159 26.33 3.08 9.21
N SER A 160 26.46 1.92 9.84
CA SER A 160 26.91 1.78 11.22
C SER A 160 28.25 2.47 11.45
#